data_AF-T0JVG5-F1
#
_entry.id   AF-T0JVG5-F1
#
_cell.length_a   1.000
_cell.length_b   1.000
_cell.length_c   1.000
_cell.angle_alpha   90.00
_cell.angle_beta   90.00
_cell.angle_gamma   90.00
#
_symmetry.space_group_name_H-M   'P 1'
#
loop_
_entity.id
_entity.type
_entity.pdbx_description
1 polymer ?
#
loop_
_entity_poly.entity_id
_entity_poly.type
_entity_poly.pdbx_seq_one_letter_code
_entity_poly.pdbx_strand_id
1 'polypeptide(L)'
;MSTGVKKLQDMNIVKKTFHRGRRKHSFVAEKDFFKFFTNFFPQKWEREVEVNLAAIEEAQEQLQEVARDDQLEEHIREEAQQLIEQLESSKAYYDWLRRLAHSVHSGEIFNYIPIEQKEK
;
A
#
# COMPACT_ATOMS: atom_id res chain seq x y z
N MET A 1 17.00 -10.56 18.74
CA MET A 1 15.76 -10.90 18.01
C MET A 1 16.04 -10.66 16.53
N SER A 2 15.68 -11.57 15.63
CA SER A 2 15.92 -11.35 14.19
C SER A 2 15.08 -10.17 13.69
N THR A 3 15.65 -9.34 12.81
CA THR A 3 14.95 -8.24 12.14
C THR A 3 13.73 -8.72 11.37
N GLY A 4 13.80 -9.91 10.76
CA GLY A 4 12.68 -10.53 10.06
C GLY A 4 11.51 -10.88 10.99
N VAL A 5 11.81 -11.45 12.16
CA VAL A 5 10.78 -11.78 13.16
C VAL A 5 10.12 -10.52 13.72
N LYS A 6 10.90 -9.45 13.91
CA LYS A 6 10.35 -8.16 14.35
C LYS A 6 9.38 -7.58 13.30
N LYS A 7 9.77 -7.54 12.01
CA LYS A 7 8.89 -7.09 10.93
C LYS A 7 7.58 -7.89 10.83
N LEU A 8 7.67 -9.22 10.94
CA LEU A 8 6.47 -10.08 10.93
C LEU A 8 5.58 -9.84 12.16
N GLN A 9 6.17 -9.52 13.30
CA GLN A 9 5.43 -9.15 14.51
C GLN A 9 4.74 -7.79 14.34
N ASP A 10 5.43 -6.79 13.79
CA ASP A 10 4.87 -5.46 13.51
C ASP A 10 3.67 -5.53 12.54
N MET A 11 3.70 -6.48 11.59
CA MET A 11 2.60 -6.76 10.64
C MET A 11 1.49 -7.67 11.20
N ASN A 12 1.51 -8.00 12.50
CA ASN A 12 0.59 -8.94 13.15
C ASN A 12 0.55 -10.35 12.51
N ILE A 13 1.55 -10.72 11.69
CA ILE A 13 1.66 -12.06 11.08
C ILE A 13 2.16 -13.07 12.11
N VAL A 14 2.94 -12.63 13.09
CA VAL A 14 3.54 -13.49 14.11
C VAL A 14 3.27 -12.94 15.50
N LYS A 15 2.81 -13.80 16.41
CA LYS A 15 2.57 -13.45 17.81
C LYS A 15 3.64 -14.04 18.72
N LYS A 16 4.08 -13.24 19.69
CA LYS A 16 5.01 -13.65 20.74
C LYS A 16 4.28 -14.52 21.76
N THR A 17 4.78 -15.72 21.98
CA THR A 17 4.25 -16.66 22.97
C THR A 17 5.28 -16.93 24.06
N PHE A 18 4.80 -16.98 25.31
CA PHE A 18 5.61 -17.30 26.47
C PHE A 18 5.32 -18.73 26.92
N HIS A 19 6.38 -19.50 27.13
CA HIS A 19 6.30 -20.85 27.70
C HIS A 19 6.88 -20.81 29.11
N ARG A 20 6.09 -21.23 30.10
CA ARG A 20 6.53 -21.30 31.50
C ARG A 20 7.79 -22.19 31.58
N GLY A 21 8.85 -21.67 32.20
CA GLY A 21 10.13 -22.39 32.34
C GLY A 21 11.13 -22.21 31.20
N ARG A 22 10.82 -21.44 30.14
CA ARG A 22 11.79 -21.08 29.09
C ARG A 22 12.12 -19.58 29.10
N ARG A 23 13.42 -19.27 29.12
CA ARG A 23 13.93 -17.88 29.03
C ARG A 23 13.81 -17.29 27.62
N LYS A 24 13.83 -18.13 26.57
CA LYS A 24 13.69 -17.68 25.17
C LYS A 24 12.21 -17.54 24.80
N HIS A 25 11.88 -16.44 24.13
CA HIS A 25 10.55 -16.24 23.54
C HIS A 25 10.34 -17.17 22.34
N SER A 26 9.14 -17.72 22.23
CA SER A 26 8.67 -18.46 21.05
C SER A 26 7.72 -17.58 20.25
N PHE A 27 7.57 -17.89 18.98
CA PHE A 27 6.77 -17.10 18.04
C PHE A 27 5.86 -18.06 17.27
N VAL A 28 4.59 -17.69 17.12
CA VAL A 28 3.59 -18.49 16.40
C VAL A 28 3.05 -17.66 15.25
N ALA A 29 3.08 -18.23 14.05
CA ALA A 29 2.52 -17.62 12.84
C ALA A 29 0.99 -17.64 12.88
N GLU A 30 0.37 -16.60 12.31
CA GLU A 30 -1.05 -16.56 12.05
C GLU A 30 -1.43 -17.68 11.08
N LYS A 31 -2.44 -18.48 11.45
CA LYS A 31 -2.91 -19.63 10.67
C LYS A 31 -4.19 -19.32 9.92
N ASP A 32 -4.89 -18.26 10.33
CA ASP A 32 -6.07 -17.76 9.62
C ASP A 32 -5.61 -16.89 8.44
N PHE A 33 -5.82 -17.41 7.23
CA PHE A 33 -5.42 -16.73 5.99
C PHE A 33 -6.19 -15.43 5.75
N PHE A 34 -7.45 -15.32 6.18
CA PHE A 34 -8.22 -14.09 6.03
C PHE A 34 -7.66 -13.01 6.94
N LYS A 35 -7.35 -13.38 8.18
CA LYS A 35 -6.71 -12.46 9.12
C LYS A 35 -5.29 -12.09 8.73
N PHE A 36 -4.53 -13.02 8.14
CA PHE A 36 -3.24 -12.69 7.53
C PHE A 36 -3.43 -11.64 6.43
N PHE A 37 -4.37 -11.89 5.52
CA PHE A 37 -4.64 -11.02 4.38
C PHE A 37 -5.03 -9.60 4.79
N THR A 38 -6.00 -9.46 5.70
CA THR A 38 -6.53 -8.16 6.15
C THR A 38 -5.53 -7.34 6.96
N ASN A 39 -4.53 -7.99 7.57
CA ASN A 39 -3.46 -7.29 8.30
C ASN A 39 -2.27 -6.95 7.40
N PHE A 40 -1.91 -7.82 6.46
CA PHE A 40 -0.67 -7.66 5.71
C PHE A 40 -0.80 -6.78 4.46
N PHE A 41 -1.81 -7.02 3.62
CA PHE A 41 -1.90 -6.36 2.32
C PHE A 41 -2.33 -4.89 2.39
N PRO A 42 -3.31 -4.48 3.23
CA PRO A 42 -3.69 -3.07 3.34
C PRO A 42 -2.53 -2.15 3.68
N GLN A 43 -1.69 -2.53 4.64
CA GLN A 43 -0.50 -1.77 5.01
C GLN A 43 0.50 -1.61 3.86
N LYS A 44 0.61 -2.64 3.01
CA LYS A 44 1.44 -2.58 1.80
C LYS A 44 0.85 -1.60 0.80
N TRP A 45 -0.45 -1.70 0.50
CA TRP A 45 -1.09 -0.81 -0.45
C TRP A 45 -1.09 0.64 0.01
N GLU A 46 -1.34 0.93 1.28
CA GLU A 46 -1.27 2.28 1.85
C GLU A 46 0.12 2.88 1.66
N ARG A 47 1.17 2.11 2.00
CA ARG A 47 2.56 2.54 1.77
C ARG A 47 2.83 2.84 0.30
N GLU A 48 2.42 1.95 -0.61
CA GLU A 48 2.63 2.16 -2.04
C GLU A 48 1.85 3.37 -2.56
N VAL A 49 0.64 3.63 -2.05
CA VAL A 49 -0.13 4.84 -2.37
C VAL A 49 0.64 6.09 -1.96
N GLU A 50 1.17 6.13 -0.74
CA GLU A 50 1.95 7.28 -0.24
C GLU A 50 3.21 7.53 -1.09
N VAL A 51 3.99 6.48 -1.36
CA VAL A 51 5.22 6.59 -2.13
C VAL A 51 4.94 7.06 -3.56
N ASN A 52 3.93 6.50 -4.22
CA ASN A 52 3.63 6.87 -5.60
C ASN A 52 3.02 8.27 -5.72
N LEU A 53 2.16 8.69 -4.79
CA LEU A 53 1.62 10.06 -4.81
C LEU A 53 2.72 11.10 -4.61
N ALA A 54 3.66 10.86 -3.69
CA ALA A 54 4.81 11.73 -3.50
C ALA A 54 5.69 11.81 -4.76
N ALA A 55 5.94 10.68 -5.42
CA ALA A 55 6.69 10.65 -6.67
C ALA A 55 5.96 11.37 -7.83
N ILE A 56 4.63 11.27 -7.87
CA ILE A 56 3.80 12.00 -8.82
C ILE A 56 3.92 13.51 -8.60
N GLU A 57 3.83 13.97 -7.35
CA GLU A 57 3.98 15.39 -7.01
C GLU A 57 5.33 15.94 -7.46
N GLU A 58 6.42 15.24 -7.15
CA GLU A 58 7.78 15.62 -7.57
C GLU A 58 7.93 15.65 -9.10
N ALA A 59 7.43 14.61 -9.79
CA ALA A 59 7.49 14.55 -11.24
C ALA A 59 6.65 15.64 -11.91
N GLN A 60 5.48 15.97 -11.37
CA GLN A 60 4.63 17.05 -11.88
C GLN A 60 5.31 18.41 -11.71
N GLU A 61 5.99 18.66 -10.60
CA GLU A 61 6.76 19.89 -10.40
C GLU A 61 7.85 20.06 -11.47
N GLN A 62 8.66 19.01 -11.69
CA GLN A 62 9.71 19.01 -12.70
C GLN A 62 9.16 19.19 -14.12
N LEU A 63 8.06 18.50 -14.46
CA LEU A 63 7.43 18.64 -15.79
C LEU A 63 6.82 20.04 -15.98
N GLN A 64 6.34 20.68 -14.92
CA GLN A 64 5.83 22.06 -15.01
C GLN A 64 6.94 23.06 -15.31
N GLU A 65 8.17 22.82 -14.85
CA GLU A 65 9.32 23.64 -15.24
C GLU A 65 9.60 23.50 -16.74
N VAL A 66 9.61 22.27 -17.25
CA VAL A 66 9.80 21.98 -18.68
C VAL A 66 8.70 22.61 -19.53
N ALA A 67 7.43 22.46 -19.12
CA ALA A 67 6.29 22.98 -19.86
C ALA A 67 6.24 24.51 -19.92
N ARG A 68 6.94 25.22 -19.02
CA ARG A 68 7.00 26.70 -18.97
C ARG A 68 8.30 27.26 -19.56
N ASP A 69 9.22 26.41 -20.02
CA ASP A 69 10.49 26.88 -20.59
C ASP A 69 10.31 27.28 -22.06
N ASP A 70 10.22 28.59 -22.29
CA ASP A 70 10.11 29.20 -23.61
C ASP A 70 11.35 28.96 -24.51
N GLN A 71 12.48 28.51 -23.95
CA GLN A 71 13.68 28.16 -24.72
C GLN A 71 13.59 26.78 -25.39
N LEU A 72 12.66 25.93 -24.94
CA LEU A 72 12.47 24.60 -25.52
C LEU A 72 11.60 24.65 -26.79
N GLU A 73 11.65 23.58 -27.57
CA GLU A 73 10.76 23.41 -28.72
C GLU A 73 9.32 23.17 -28.26
N GLU A 74 8.33 23.68 -29.00
CA GLU A 74 6.91 23.57 -28.64
C GLU A 74 6.48 22.12 -28.39
N HIS A 75 6.91 21.19 -29.24
CA HIS A 75 6.54 19.78 -29.11
C HIS A 75 7.01 19.15 -27.79
N ILE A 76 8.12 19.62 -27.21
CA ILE A 76 8.63 19.16 -25.91
C ILE A 76 7.75 19.70 -24.77
N ARG A 77 7.33 20.96 -24.85
CA ARG A 77 6.39 21.55 -23.88
C ARG A 77 5.03 20.86 -23.91
N GLU A 78 4.52 20.58 -25.11
CA GLU A 78 3.28 19.84 -25.31
C GLU A 78 3.34 18.42 -24.72
N GLU A 79 4.45 17.69 -24.95
CA GLU A 79 4.67 16.36 -24.36
C GLU A 79 4.70 16.43 -22.83
N ALA A 80 5.41 17.40 -22.25
CA ALA A 80 5.45 17.61 -20.81
C ALA A 80 4.04 17.87 -20.23
N GLN A 81 3.23 18.67 -20.92
CA GLN A 81 1.84 18.94 -20.51
C GLN A 81 0.97 17.67 -20.57
N GLN A 82 1.11 16.85 -21.61
CA GLN A 82 0.39 15.57 -21.71
C GLN A 82 0.77 14.61 -20.57
N LEU A 83 2.07 14.55 -20.22
CA LEU A 83 2.54 13.74 -19.09
C LEU A 83 1.98 14.24 -17.76
N ILE A 84 1.91 15.56 -17.53
CA ILE A 84 1.30 16.14 -16.33
C ILE A 84 -0.17 15.70 -16.20
N GLU A 85 -0.93 15.76 -17.30
CA GLU A 85 -2.34 15.35 -17.33
C GLU A 85 -2.50 13.84 -17.06
N GLN A 86 -1.62 13.02 -17.63
CA GLN A 86 -1.59 11.59 -17.35
C GLN A 86 -1.33 11.30 -15.87
N LEU A 87 -0.33 11.96 -15.28
CA LEU A 87 -0.02 11.83 -13.86
C LEU A 87 -1.17 12.29 -12.97
N GLU A 88 -1.83 13.40 -13.33
CA GLU A 88 -2.98 13.91 -12.60
C GLU A 88 -4.15 12.92 -12.64
N SER A 89 -4.46 12.38 -13.82
CA SER A 89 -5.52 11.39 -13.98
C SER A 89 -5.27 10.10 -13.17
N SER A 90 -4.00 9.76 -12.93
CA SER A 90 -3.62 8.58 -12.16
C SER A 90 -3.94 8.70 -10.66
N LYS A 91 -4.08 9.91 -10.11
CA LYS A 91 -4.37 10.14 -8.69
C LYS A 91 -5.68 9.50 -8.26
N ALA A 92 -6.68 9.49 -9.14
CA ALA A 92 -7.97 8.84 -8.89
C ALA A 92 -7.84 7.33 -8.61
N TYR A 93 -6.88 6.65 -9.24
CA TYR A 93 -6.58 5.24 -8.96
C TYR A 93 -5.99 5.06 -7.56
N TYR A 94 -5.07 5.93 -7.14
CA TYR A 94 -4.46 5.85 -5.81
C TYR A 94 -5.47 6.16 -4.69
N ASP A 95 -6.38 7.11 -4.92
CA ASP A 95 -7.49 7.39 -4.00
C ASP A 95 -8.47 6.21 -3.89
N TRP A 96 -8.73 5.52 -5.01
CA TRP A 96 -9.49 4.27 -4.99
C TRP A 96 -8.77 3.16 -4.22
N LEU A 97 -7.46 2.98 -4.46
CA LEU A 97 -6.65 1.96 -3.79
C LEU A 97 -6.56 2.21 -2.28
N ARG A 98 -6.46 3.47 -1.85
CA ARG A 98 -6.50 3.83 -0.42
C ARG A 98 -7.82 3.43 0.23
N ARG A 99 -8.96 3.68 -0.42
CA ARG A 99 -10.28 3.26 0.06
C ARG A 99 -10.42 1.73 0.09
N LEU A 100 -9.88 1.04 -0.92
CA LEU A 100 -9.84 -0.42 -0.93
C LEU A 100 -9.04 -0.96 0.26
N ALA A 101 -7.83 -0.43 0.49
CA ALA A 101 -6.99 -0.83 1.61
C ALA A 101 -7.72 -0.65 2.95
N HIS A 102 -8.34 0.52 3.16
CA HIS A 102 -9.15 0.78 4.34
C HIS A 102 -10.29 -0.25 4.50
N SER A 103 -11.06 -0.53 3.45
CA SER A 103 -12.18 -1.48 3.49
C SER A 103 -11.74 -2.91 3.82
N VAL A 104 -10.53 -3.30 3.39
CA VAL A 104 -9.96 -4.62 3.68
C VAL A 104 -9.44 -4.65 5.12
N HIS A 105 -8.84 -3.56 5.60
CA HIS A 105 -8.34 -3.47 6.97
C HIS A 105 -9.48 -3.46 8.00
N SER A 106 -10.56 -2.70 7.73
CA SER A 106 -11.74 -2.62 8.59
C SER A 106 -12.61 -3.89 8.55
N GLY A 107 -12.47 -4.71 7.51
CA GLY A 107 -13.31 -5.87 7.26
C GLY A 107 -14.64 -5.54 6.55
N GLU A 108 -14.91 -4.26 6.24
CA GLU A 108 -16.07 -3.82 5.46
C GLU A 108 -16.15 -4.51 4.10
N ILE A 109 -14.99 -4.88 3.51
CA ILE A 109 -14.93 -5.60 2.24
C ILE A 109 -15.75 -6.90 2.26
N PHE A 110 -15.89 -7.56 3.41
CA PHE A 110 -16.61 -8.82 3.53
C PHE A 110 -18.13 -8.66 3.49
N ASN A 111 -18.65 -7.44 3.62
CA ASN A 111 -20.06 -7.15 3.36
C ASN A 111 -20.39 -7.22 1.85
N TYR A 112 -19.38 -6.96 1.00
CA TYR A 112 -19.52 -6.99 -0.46
C TYR A 112 -19.00 -8.30 -1.06
N ILE A 113 -17.97 -8.89 -0.46
CA ILE A 113 -17.33 -10.14 -0.88
C ILE A 113 -17.29 -11.08 0.34
N PRO A 114 -18.40 -11.78 0.64
CA PRO A 114 -18.50 -12.60 1.85
C PRO A 114 -17.57 -13.81 1.80
N ILE A 115 -17.13 -14.25 2.97
CA ILE A 115 -16.37 -15.50 3.13
C ILE A 115 -17.36 -16.66 3.09
N GLU A 116 -17.31 -17.45 2.01
CA GLU A 116 -18.11 -18.67 1.92
C GLU A 116 -17.61 -19.70 2.94
N GLN A 117 -18.47 -20.04 3.92
CA GLN A 117 -18.25 -21.23 4.73
C GLN A 117 -18.81 -22.42 3.96
N LYS A 118 -17.94 -23.27 3.43
CA LYS A 118 -18.37 -24.64 3.10
C LYS A 118 -18.73 -25.31 4.42
N GLU A 119 -20.02 -25.47 4.68
CA GLU A 119 -20.52 -26.37 5.72
C GLU A 119 -19.82 -27.73 5.54
N LYS A 120 -19.23 -28.22 6.63
CA LYS A 120 -18.71 -29.59 6.73
C LYS A 120 -19.74 -30.46 7.40
#